data_AF-B8HI96-F1
#
_entry.id   AF-B8HI96-F1
#
_cell.length_a   1.000
_cell.length_b   1.000
_cell.length_c   1.000
_cell.angle_alpha   90.00
_cell.angle_beta   90.00
_cell.angle_gamma   90.00
#
_symmetry.space_group_name_H-M   'P 1'
#
loop_
_entity.id
_entity.type
_entity.pdbx_description
1 polymer ?
#
loop_
_entity_poly.entity_id
_entity_poly.type
_entity_poly.pdbx_seq_one_letter_code
_entity_poly.pdbx_strand_id
1 'polypeptide(L)'
;MQQFIAQQTQPQQSAPEPPVVEKKTYRKTSFFQSRESGARMRSAYMATRHLTGSRTLSDFILAAVEREVEALERKYNGGDRFTADPGSVPRGRPLET
;
A
#
# COMPACT_ATOMS: atom_id res chain seq x y z
N MET A 1 -16.69 -12.04 -69.63
CA MET A 1 -17.07 -11.70 -68.24
C MET A 1 -16.12 -12.39 -67.29
N GLN A 2 -15.28 -11.63 -66.59
CA GLN A 2 -14.76 -11.98 -65.26
C GLN A 2 -14.16 -10.70 -64.67
N GLN A 3 -14.78 -10.22 -63.59
CA GLN A 3 -14.50 -8.96 -62.93
C GLN A 3 -13.45 -9.19 -61.84
N PHE A 4 -12.43 -8.34 -61.77
CA PHE A 4 -11.48 -8.30 -60.66
C PHE A 4 -12.11 -7.51 -59.51
N ILE A 5 -12.50 -8.18 -58.43
CA ILE A 5 -12.97 -7.53 -57.20
C ILE A 5 -11.74 -7.32 -56.31
N ALA A 6 -11.32 -6.07 -56.18
CA ALA A 6 -10.33 -5.65 -55.20
C ALA A 6 -10.91 -5.86 -53.78
N GLN A 7 -10.29 -6.73 -52.99
CA GLN A 7 -10.56 -6.77 -51.55
C GLN A 7 -9.99 -5.50 -50.92
N GLN A 8 -10.88 -4.61 -50.48
CA GLN A 8 -10.53 -3.47 -49.64
C GLN A 8 -10.15 -4.00 -48.26
N THR A 9 -8.91 -3.75 -47.84
CA THR A 9 -8.46 -3.94 -46.45
C THR A 9 -9.21 -2.95 -45.58
N GLN A 10 -10.19 -3.42 -44.82
CA GLN A 10 -10.84 -2.60 -43.79
C GLN A 10 -9.81 -2.30 -42.69
N PRO A 11 -9.65 -1.04 -42.25
CA PRO A 11 -8.82 -0.73 -41.10
C PRO A 11 -9.44 -1.39 -39.85
N GLN A 12 -8.70 -2.30 -39.21
CA GLN A 12 -9.07 -2.87 -37.91
C GLN A 12 -9.31 -1.71 -36.93
N GLN A 13 -10.57 -1.51 -36.56
CA GLN A 13 -10.92 -0.65 -35.44
C GLN A 13 -10.24 -1.19 -34.18
N SER A 14 -9.27 -0.44 -33.69
CA SER A 14 -8.56 -0.69 -32.45
C SER A 14 -9.58 -0.83 -31.31
N ALA A 15 -9.65 -2.01 -30.71
CA ALA A 15 -10.33 -2.20 -29.44
C ALA A 15 -9.75 -1.20 -28.41
N PRO A 16 -10.57 -0.62 -27.52
CA PRO A 16 -10.07 0.29 -26.51
C PRO A 16 -9.04 -0.47 -25.66
N GLU A 17 -7.82 0.04 -25.64
CA GLU A 17 -6.74 -0.48 -24.81
C GLU A 17 -7.21 -0.46 -23.36
N PRO A 18 -7.08 -1.57 -22.61
CA PRO A 18 -7.51 -1.60 -21.22
C PRO A 18 -6.80 -0.48 -20.46
N PRO A 19 -7.49 0.21 -19.52
CA PRO A 19 -6.87 1.29 -18.78
C PRO A 19 -5.60 0.77 -18.10
N VAL A 20 -4.47 1.39 -18.40
CA VAL A 20 -3.19 1.12 -17.74
C VAL A 20 -3.38 1.50 -16.27
N VAL A 21 -3.66 0.50 -15.44
CA VAL A 21 -3.73 0.69 -14.00
C VAL A 21 -2.30 0.94 -13.54
N GLU A 22 -1.97 2.20 -13.27
CA GLU A 22 -0.70 2.57 -12.66
C GLU A 22 -0.54 1.78 -11.35
N LYS A 23 0.45 0.88 -11.34
CA LYS A 23 0.76 0.08 -10.16
C LYS A 23 1.28 1.03 -9.09
N LYS A 24 0.55 1.16 -7.99
CA LYS A 24 1.03 1.87 -6.80
C LYS A 24 2.39 1.31 -6.39
N THR A 25 3.40 2.18 -6.37
CA THR A 25 4.73 1.83 -5.90
C THR A 25 4.74 1.85 -4.37
N TYR A 26 5.07 0.72 -3.75
CA TYR A 26 5.18 0.61 -2.29
C TYR A 26 6.64 0.58 -1.87
N ARG A 27 6.98 1.30 -0.80
CA ARG A 27 8.29 1.16 -0.14
C ARG A 27 8.20 0.06 0.93
N LYS A 28 9.08 -0.94 0.85
CA LYS A 28 9.20 -1.96 1.90
C LYS A 28 9.81 -1.34 3.15
N THR A 29 9.17 -1.56 4.29
CA THR A 29 9.63 -1.10 5.61
C THR A 29 9.70 -2.29 6.56
N SER A 30 10.81 -2.40 7.29
CA SER A 30 11.03 -3.42 8.34
C SER A 30 11.38 -2.73 9.65
N PHE A 31 10.93 -3.29 10.77
CA PHE A 31 11.28 -2.81 12.11
C PHE A 31 11.61 -3.99 13.02
N PHE A 32 12.40 -3.73 14.06
CA PHE A 32 12.74 -4.74 15.06
C PHE A 32 11.60 -4.91 16.06
N GLN A 33 11.30 -6.16 16.38
CA GLN A 33 10.26 -6.52 17.34
C GLN A 33 10.74 -7.73 18.15
N SER A 34 10.47 -7.75 19.46
CA SER A 34 10.74 -8.94 20.26
C SER A 34 9.91 -10.13 19.77
N ARG A 35 10.40 -11.34 20.02
CA ARG A 35 9.68 -12.58 19.66
C ARG A 35 8.27 -12.61 20.26
N GLU A 36 8.14 -12.17 21.51
CA GLU A 36 6.85 -12.11 22.22
C GLU A 36 5.90 -11.10 21.58
N SER A 37 6.34 -9.86 21.35
CA SER A 37 5.52 -8.83 20.71
C SER A 37 5.06 -9.26 19.32
N GLY A 38 5.93 -9.94 18.56
CA GLY A 38 5.58 -10.46 17.24
C GLY A 38 4.62 -11.64 17.25
N ALA A 39 4.70 -12.50 18.27
CA ALA A 39 3.70 -13.55 18.47
C ALA A 39 2.35 -12.94 18.82
N ARG A 40 2.30 -12.05 19.82
CA ARG A 40 1.07 -11.37 20.25
C ARG A 40 0.36 -10.64 19.11
N MET A 41 1.11 -9.88 18.31
CA MET A 41 0.58 -9.17 17.14
C MET A 41 -0.06 -10.12 16.13
N ARG A 42 0.64 -11.21 15.77
CA ARG A 42 0.15 -12.20 14.79
C ARG A 42 -1.07 -12.95 15.32
N SER A 43 -1.06 -13.34 16.59
CA SER A 43 -2.20 -13.98 17.25
C SER A 43 -3.43 -13.09 17.25
N ALA A 44 -3.29 -11.80 17.59
CA ALA A 44 -4.39 -10.84 17.57
C ALA A 44 -4.97 -10.68 16.15
N TYR A 45 -4.11 -10.45 15.14
CA TYR A 45 -4.56 -10.34 13.75
C TYR A 45 -5.29 -11.61 13.27
N MET A 46 -4.74 -12.80 13.53
CA MET A 46 -5.40 -14.05 13.14
C MET A 46 -6.77 -14.22 13.81
N ALA A 47 -6.87 -13.88 15.09
CA ALA A 47 -8.12 -14.00 15.84
C ALA A 47 -9.19 -13.00 15.38
N THR A 48 -8.81 -11.81 14.89
CA THR A 48 -9.77 -10.73 14.61
C THR A 48 -9.91 -10.33 13.14
N ARG A 49 -9.09 -10.86 12.22
CA ARG A 49 -9.10 -10.42 10.81
C ARG A 49 -10.46 -10.54 10.11
N HIS A 50 -11.28 -11.50 10.53
CA HIS A 50 -12.63 -11.68 10.00
C HIS A 50 -13.64 -10.65 10.53
N LEU A 51 -13.29 -9.92 11.60
CA LEU A 51 -14.12 -8.89 12.23
C LEU A 51 -13.68 -7.47 11.82
N THR A 52 -12.38 -7.24 11.64
CA THR A 52 -11.82 -5.89 11.47
C THR A 52 -11.61 -5.47 10.02
N GLY A 53 -11.86 -6.35 9.05
CA GLY A 53 -11.75 -6.04 7.61
C GLY A 53 -10.33 -5.96 7.06
N SER A 54 -9.29 -6.08 7.89
CA SER A 54 -7.89 -6.11 7.45
C SER A 54 -7.61 -7.38 6.65
N ARG A 55 -7.31 -7.22 5.35
CA ARG A 55 -7.11 -8.34 4.42
C ARG A 55 -5.77 -9.02 4.64
N THR A 56 -4.74 -8.23 4.91
CA THR A 56 -3.37 -8.67 5.18
C THR A 56 -2.85 -8.17 6.53
N LEU A 57 -1.78 -8.78 7.03
CA LEU A 57 -1.11 -8.32 8.25
C LEU A 57 -0.49 -6.92 8.03
N SER A 58 -0.01 -6.62 6.83
CA SER A 58 0.51 -5.29 6.48
C SER A 58 -0.58 -4.22 6.58
N ASP A 59 -1.80 -4.51 6.09
CA ASP A 59 -2.93 -3.57 6.21
C ASP A 59 -3.30 -3.34 7.67
N PHE A 60 -3.28 -4.40 8.49
CA PHE A 60 -3.54 -4.30 9.92
C PHE A 60 -2.53 -3.38 10.62
N ILE A 61 -1.23 -3.53 10.30
CA ILE A 61 -0.17 -2.68 10.86
C ILE A 61 -0.32 -1.24 10.38
N LEU A 62 -0.57 -1.04 9.09
CA LEU A 62 -0.74 0.30 8.50
C LEU A 62 -1.91 1.04 9.15
N ALA A 63 -3.07 0.40 9.28
CA ALA A 63 -4.24 0.99 9.91
C ALA A 63 -3.98 1.37 11.38
N ALA A 64 -3.21 0.55 12.11
CA ALA A 64 -2.82 0.87 13.48
C ALA A 64 -1.90 2.11 13.54
N VAL A 65 -0.96 2.23 12.59
CA VAL A 65 -0.07 3.40 12.48
C VAL A 65 -0.86 4.65 12.10
N GLU A 66 -1.74 4.58 11.10
CA GLU A 66 -2.58 5.71 10.67
C GLU A 66 -3.46 6.21 11.81
N ARG A 67 -4.09 5.30 12.58
CA ARG A 67 -4.88 5.68 13.75
C ARG A 67 -4.07 6.44 14.80
N GLU A 68 -2.82 6.03 15.02
CA GLU A 68 -1.93 6.72 15.96
C GLU A 68 -1.50 8.08 15.43
N VAL A 69 -1.14 8.18 14.14
CA VAL A 69 -0.81 9.46 13.49
C VAL A 69 -1.96 10.46 13.63
N GLU A 70 -3.17 10.06 13.29
CA GLU A 70 -4.36 10.92 13.44
C GLU A 70 -4.59 11.31 14.91
N ALA A 71 -4.35 10.40 15.86
CA ALA A 71 -4.49 10.71 17.28
C ALA A 71 -3.46 11.78 17.72
N LEU A 72 -2.23 11.70 17.21
CA LEU A 72 -1.18 12.68 17.47
C LEU A 72 -1.50 14.03 16.80
N GLU A 73 -1.98 14.03 15.56
CA GLU A 73 -2.38 15.24 14.84
C GLU A 73 -3.52 15.96 15.58
N ARG A 74 -4.55 15.23 16.02
CA ARG A 74 -5.63 15.79 16.84
C ARG A 74 -5.13 16.35 18.17
N LYS A 75 -4.20 15.64 18.82
CA LYS A 75 -3.72 16.00 20.17
C LYS A 75 -2.73 17.16 20.17
N TYR A 76 -1.87 17.25 19.16
CA TYR A 76 -0.71 18.14 19.17
C TYR A 76 -0.65 19.13 18.02
N ASN A 77 -1.49 18.98 16.99
CA ASN A 77 -1.45 19.81 15.79
C ASN A 77 -2.85 20.28 15.35
N GLY A 78 -3.80 20.39 16.27
CA GLY A 78 -5.15 20.89 15.97
C GLY A 78 -5.99 20.01 15.04
N GLY A 79 -5.54 18.77 14.77
CA GLY A 79 -6.12 17.88 13.76
C GLY A 79 -5.52 18.05 12.37
N ASP A 80 -4.61 19.00 12.17
CA ASP A 80 -3.88 19.16 10.91
C ASP A 80 -2.70 18.19 10.82
N ARG A 81 -2.27 17.92 9.59
CA ARG A 81 -1.11 17.05 9.34
C ARG A 81 0.20 17.71 9.75
N PHE A 82 1.14 16.90 10.25
CA PHE A 82 2.50 17.37 10.52
C PHE A 82 3.24 17.69 9.21
N THR A 83 4.06 18.75 9.23
CA THR A 83 4.87 19.22 8.09
C THR A 83 6.38 19.00 8.29
N ALA A 84 6.77 18.28 9.34
CA ALA A 84 8.17 17.99 9.61
C ALA A 84 8.78 17.11 8.50
N ASP A 85 10.07 17.31 8.21
CA ASP A 85 10.77 16.54 7.19
C ASP A 85 10.82 15.03 7.55
N PRO A 86 10.23 14.15 6.73
CA PRO A 86 10.28 12.70 6.97
C PRO A 86 11.69 12.10 6.85
N GLY A 87 12.64 12.80 6.22
CA GLY A 87 14.04 12.40 6.10
C GLY A 87 14.85 12.57 7.39
N SER A 88 14.34 13.37 8.33
CA SER A 88 15.03 13.72 9.58
C SER A 88 14.91 12.65 10.68
N VAL A 89 14.27 11.51 10.41
CA VAL A 89 14.17 10.40 11.37
C VAL A 89 15.57 9.87 11.71
N PRO A 90 15.96 9.83 13.00
CA PRO A 90 17.24 9.25 13.40
C PRO A 90 17.37 7.81 12.91
N ARG A 91 18.36 7.57 12.05
CA ARG A 91 18.73 6.21 11.65
C ARG A 91 19.38 5.56 12.87
N GLY A 92 18.68 4.61 13.50
CA GLY A 92 19.17 3.91 14.69
C GLY A 92 20.59 3.37 14.51
N ARG A 93 21.30 3.14 15.62
CA ARG A 93 22.65 2.57 15.58
C ARG A 93 22.60 1.21 14.87
N PRO A 94 23.43 0.96 13.83
CA PRO A 94 23.55 -0.36 13.24
C PRO A 94 23.76 -1.41 14.35
N LEU A 95 22.98 -2.48 14.33
CA LEU A 95 23.29 -3.65 15.13
C LEU A 95 24.50 -4.29 14.44
N GLU A 96 25.69 -4.07 14.98
CA GLU A 96 26.89 -4.81 14.58
C GLU A 96 26.52 -6.30 14.57
N THR A 97 26.67 -6.93 13.41
CA THR A 97 26.38 -8.35 13.18
C THR A 97 27.42 -9.22 13.84
#